data_AF-A0A2W5XV46-F1
#
_entry.id   AF-A0A2W5XV46-F1
#
_cell.length_a   1.000
_cell.length_b   1.000
_cell.length_c   1.000
_cell.angle_alpha   90.00
_cell.angle_beta   90.00
_cell.angle_gamma   90.00
#
_symmetry.space_group_name_H-M   'P 1'
#
loop_
_entity.id
_entity.type
_entity.pdbx_description
1 polymer ?
#
loop_
_entity_poly.entity_id
_entity_poly.type
_entity_poly.pdbx_seq_one_letter_code
_entity_poly.pdbx_strand_id
1 'polypeptide(L)'
;MAATQTLQEPREYRALVDRIRDSALTTAELAQVTGVKDRQVQHWSSGTHRPQGQTRDRLLEVAYIVEQLSDVYSREGVDIWLHGRNRGLDGRRPIDLLRAGDFETVLYAVERLRSGAA
;
A
#
# COMPACT_ATOMS: atom_id res chain seq x y z
N MET A 1 -11.13 -32.17 -0.62
CA MET A 1 -11.02 -31.18 0.47
C MET A 1 -10.59 -29.82 -0.09
N ALA A 2 -11.51 -29.04 -0.65
CA ALA A 2 -11.23 -27.70 -1.15
C ALA A 2 -12.54 -26.88 -1.14
N ALA A 3 -12.86 -26.21 -0.02
CA ALA A 3 -14.01 -25.30 0.04
C ALA A 3 -14.00 -24.34 1.25
N THR A 4 -12.83 -23.80 1.64
CA THR A 4 -12.79 -22.85 2.80
C THR A 4 -12.05 -21.53 2.53
N GLN A 5 -11.35 -21.37 1.40
CA GLN A 5 -10.61 -20.12 1.13
C GLN A 5 -11.50 -18.92 0.73
N THR A 6 -12.61 -19.13 0.01
CA THR A 6 -13.40 -18.02 -0.57
C THR A 6 -14.16 -17.15 0.45
N LEU A 7 -14.38 -17.67 1.66
CA LEU A 7 -15.14 -17.01 2.74
C LEU A 7 -14.26 -16.12 3.66
N GLN A 8 -12.93 -16.30 3.68
CA GLN A 8 -12.00 -15.48 4.47
C GLN A 8 -11.54 -14.23 3.72
N GLU A 9 -11.36 -14.33 2.40
CA GLU A 9 -10.84 -13.25 1.57
C GLU A 9 -11.53 -11.87 1.68
N PRO A 10 -12.88 -11.74 1.75
CA PRO A 10 -13.50 -10.40 1.80
C PRO A 10 -13.18 -9.67 3.11
N ARG A 11 -12.98 -10.41 4.21
CA ARG A 11 -12.57 -9.81 5.48
C ARG A 11 -11.08 -9.48 5.50
N GLU A 12 -10.26 -10.30 4.84
CA GLU A 12 -8.82 -10.09 4.72
C GLU A 12 -8.50 -8.85 3.86
N TYR A 13 -9.14 -8.67 2.69
CA TYR A 13 -8.95 -7.47 1.88
C TYR A 13 -9.45 -6.21 2.57
N ARG A 14 -10.58 -6.29 3.29
CA ARG A 14 -11.05 -5.17 4.10
C ARG A 14 -10.01 -4.78 5.15
N ALA A 15 -9.53 -5.74 5.94
CA ALA A 15 -8.53 -5.48 6.97
C ALA A 15 -7.24 -4.90 6.39
N LEU A 16 -6.83 -5.35 5.20
CA LEU A 16 -5.66 -4.85 4.49
C LEU A 16 -5.87 -3.40 4.02
N VAL A 17 -7.03 -3.07 3.44
CA VAL A 17 -7.39 -1.69 3.07
C VAL A 17 -7.42 -0.78 4.29
N ASP A 18 -8.03 -1.23 5.38
CA ASP A 18 -8.13 -0.44 6.62
C ASP A 18 -6.73 -0.19 7.21
N ARG A 19 -5.85 -1.21 7.25
CA ARG A 19 -4.46 -1.05 7.69
C ARG A 19 -3.66 -0.05 6.86
N ILE A 20 -3.80 -0.08 5.53
CA ILE A 20 -3.14 0.90 4.65
C ILE A 20 -3.64 2.32 4.95
N ARG A 21 -4.94 2.47 5.20
CA ARG A 21 -5.53 3.77 5.54
C ARG A 21 -5.08 4.28 6.91
N ASP A 22 -4.79 3.36 7.81
CA ASP A 22 -4.27 3.67 9.14
C ASP A 22 -2.77 3.99 9.14
N SER A 23 -2.00 3.61 8.11
CA SER A 23 -0.54 3.82 8.09
C SER A 23 -0.11 5.22 7.68
N ALA A 24 -0.72 5.81 6.65
CA ALA A 24 -0.51 7.19 6.20
C ALA A 24 -1.32 7.53 4.94
N LEU A 25 -1.69 6.54 4.13
CA LEU A 25 -2.34 6.78 2.84
C LEU A 25 -3.82 7.11 3.01
N THR A 26 -4.25 8.22 2.41
CA THR A 26 -5.68 8.53 2.34
C THR A 26 -6.42 7.59 1.38
N THR A 27 -7.75 7.53 1.48
CA THR A 27 -8.59 6.77 0.53
C THR A 27 -8.35 7.19 -0.93
N ALA A 28 -8.19 8.50 -1.16
CA ALA A 28 -7.95 9.06 -2.49
C ALA A 28 -6.57 8.63 -3.03
N GLU A 29 -5.56 8.57 -2.18
CA GLU A 29 -4.22 8.14 -2.56
C GLU A 29 -4.17 6.66 -2.85
N LEU A 30 -4.81 5.84 -2.02
CA LEU A 30 -4.94 4.41 -2.28
C LEU A 30 -5.67 4.16 -3.61
N ALA A 31 -6.72 4.94 -3.90
CA ALA A 31 -7.44 4.86 -5.17
C ALA A 31 -6.53 5.19 -6.36
N GLN A 32 -5.76 6.28 -6.28
CA GLN A 32 -4.83 6.67 -7.34
C GLN A 32 -3.75 5.61 -7.58
N VAL A 33 -3.11 5.13 -6.51
CA VAL A 33 -2.04 4.11 -6.59
C VAL A 33 -2.57 2.80 -7.17
N THR A 34 -3.76 2.38 -6.76
CA THR A 34 -4.39 1.13 -7.27
C THR A 34 -5.11 1.30 -8.62
N GLY A 35 -5.16 2.52 -9.16
CA GLY A 35 -5.74 2.82 -10.47
C GLY A 35 -7.27 2.78 -10.51
N VAL A 36 -7.94 3.06 -9.39
CA VAL A 36 -9.40 3.03 -9.27
C VAL A 36 -9.96 4.38 -8.80
N LYS A 37 -11.28 4.47 -8.71
CA LYS A 37 -11.98 5.60 -8.09
C LYS A 37 -12.14 5.38 -6.59
N ASP A 38 -12.19 6.45 -5.80
CA ASP A 38 -12.37 6.44 -4.34
C ASP A 38 -13.55 5.56 -3.90
N ARG A 39 -14.66 5.61 -4.64
CA ARG A 39 -15.86 4.79 -4.38
C ARG A 39 -15.56 3.29 -4.38
N GLN A 40 -14.64 2.84 -5.22
CA GLN A 40 -14.25 1.43 -5.30
C GLN A 40 -13.46 1.01 -4.06
N VAL A 41 -12.58 1.89 -3.55
CA VAL A 41 -11.88 1.67 -2.28
C VAL A 41 -12.85 1.62 -1.10
N GLN A 42 -13.87 2.50 -1.08
CA GLN A 42 -14.93 2.46 -0.07
C GLN A 42 -15.69 1.13 -0.08
N HIS A 43 -16.01 0.60 -1.27
CA HIS A 43 -16.65 -0.71 -1.41
C HIS A 43 -15.79 -1.88 -0.89
N TRP A 44 -14.46 -1.76 -0.94
CA TRP A 44 -13.56 -2.75 -0.35
C TRP A 44 -13.51 -2.63 1.17
N SER A 45 -13.43 -1.41 1.70
CA SER A 45 -13.47 -1.16 3.16
C SER A 45 -14.82 -1.56 3.78
N SER A 46 -15.92 -1.47 3.04
CA SER A 46 -17.23 -1.99 3.47
C SER A 46 -17.38 -3.51 3.27
N GLY A 47 -16.45 -4.16 2.56
CA GLY A 47 -16.51 -5.59 2.22
C GLY A 47 -17.58 -5.94 1.17
N THR A 48 -18.17 -4.93 0.51
CA THR A 48 -19.21 -5.13 -0.52
C THR A 48 -18.62 -5.61 -1.85
N HIS A 49 -17.39 -5.23 -2.15
CA HIS A 49 -16.65 -5.69 -3.33
C HIS A 49 -15.24 -6.14 -2.93
N ARG A 50 -14.58 -6.86 -3.82
CA ARG A 50 -13.16 -7.25 -3.67
C ARG A 50 -12.35 -6.66 -4.81
N PRO A 51 -11.08 -6.28 -4.56
CA PRO A 51 -10.15 -5.93 -5.63
C PRO A 51 -9.87 -7.18 -6.49
N GLN A 52 -9.67 -7.00 -7.80
CA GLN A 52 -9.44 -8.09 -8.75
C GLN A 52 -8.35 -7.70 -9.76
N GLY A 53 -7.74 -8.70 -10.39
CA GLY A 53 -6.71 -8.51 -11.43
C GLY A 53 -5.59 -7.57 -10.99
N GLN A 54 -5.16 -6.69 -11.91
CA GLN A 54 -4.08 -5.75 -11.66
C GLN A 54 -4.31 -4.84 -10.44
N THR A 55 -5.55 -4.44 -10.18
CA THR A 55 -5.87 -3.62 -9.00
C THR A 55 -5.61 -4.37 -7.69
N ARG A 56 -5.90 -5.69 -7.66
CA ARG A 56 -5.56 -6.53 -6.50
C ARG A 56 -4.05 -6.58 -6.32
N ASP A 57 -3.31 -6.82 -7.39
CA ASP A 57 -1.86 -6.95 -7.32
C ASP A 57 -1.22 -5.64 -6.82
N ARG A 58 -1.65 -4.48 -7.34
CA ARG A 58 -1.21 -3.16 -6.83
C ARG A 58 -1.58 -2.93 -5.37
N LEU A 59 -2.75 -3.37 -4.93
CA LEU A 59 -3.15 -3.24 -3.53
C LEU A 59 -2.22 -4.04 -2.61
N LEU A 60 -1.84 -5.25 -3.03
CA LEU A 60 -0.91 -6.10 -2.30
C LEU A 60 0.50 -5.50 -2.24
N GLU A 61 0.99 -4.92 -3.34
CA GLU A 61 2.26 -4.18 -3.37
C GLU A 61 2.27 -3.03 -2.35
N VAL A 62 1.21 -2.21 -2.34
CA VAL A 62 1.09 -1.11 -1.36
C VAL A 62 1.06 -1.64 0.06
N ALA A 63 0.28 -2.69 0.32
CA ALA A 63 0.20 -3.29 1.65
C ALA A 63 1.57 -3.74 2.15
N TYR A 64 2.32 -4.42 1.29
CA TYR A 64 3.65 -4.92 1.60
C TYR A 64 4.61 -3.76 1.90
N ILE A 65 4.70 -2.75 1.02
CA ILE A 65 5.56 -1.57 1.24
C ILE A 65 5.22 -0.86 2.55
N VAL A 66 3.93 -0.65 2.82
CA VAL A 66 3.45 -0.02 4.06
C VAL A 66 3.82 -0.83 5.30
N GLU A 67 3.67 -2.16 5.25
CA GLU A 67 4.05 -3.05 6.36
C GLU A 67 5.55 -2.96 6.63
N GLN A 68 6.37 -3.06 5.59
CA GLN A 68 7.83 -2.93 5.70
C GLN A 68 8.27 -1.58 6.28
N LEU A 69 7.60 -0.49 5.91
CA LEU A 69 7.88 0.83 6.49
C LEU A 69 7.42 0.93 7.94
N SER A 70 6.28 0.32 8.29
CA SER A 70 5.72 0.35 9.65
C SER A 70 6.55 -0.47 10.64
N ASP A 71 7.34 -1.44 10.17
CA ASP A 71 8.33 -2.15 10.99
C ASP A 71 9.47 -1.21 11.48
N VAL A 72 9.71 -0.10 10.79
CA VAL A 72 10.85 0.80 11.04
C VAL A 72 10.39 2.15 11.59
N TYR A 73 9.23 2.64 11.15
CA TYR A 73 8.73 3.96 11.46
C TYR A 73 7.39 3.94 12.19
N SER A 74 7.15 4.96 13.00
CA SER A 74 5.80 5.29 13.45
C SER A 74 4.92 5.69 12.27
N ARG A 75 3.60 5.72 12.47
CA ARG A 75 2.63 6.23 11.49
C ARG A 75 3.04 7.57 10.87
N GLU A 76 3.45 8.52 11.71
CA GLU A 76 3.93 9.84 11.26
C GLU A 76 5.22 9.73 10.44
N GLY A 77 6.14 8.83 10.82
CA GLY A 77 7.35 8.57 10.04
C GLY A 77 7.05 7.95 8.68
N VAL A 78 6.09 7.02 8.59
CA VAL A 78 5.62 6.46 7.31
C VAL A 78 5.04 7.55 6.42
N ASP A 79 4.23 8.45 6.98
CA ASP A 79 3.66 9.59 6.27
C ASP A 79 4.74 10.52 5.71
N ILE A 80 5.68 10.94 6.55
CA ILE A 80 6.80 11.80 6.14
C ILE A 80 7.65 11.11 5.08
N TRP A 81 7.90 9.80 5.20
CA TRP A 81 8.72 9.08 4.23
C TRP A 81 8.03 8.98 2.87
N LEU A 82 6.74 8.63 2.84
CA LEU A 82 5.97 8.48 1.59
C LEU A 82 5.77 9.81 0.85
N HIS A 83 5.54 10.90 1.59
CA HIS A 83 5.25 12.22 1.03
C HIS A 83 6.48 13.14 0.92
N GLY A 84 7.57 12.80 1.58
CA GLY A 84 8.83 13.54 1.55
C GLY A 84 9.69 13.22 0.33
N ARG A 85 10.63 14.12 0.01
CA ARG A 85 11.66 13.85 -1.01
C ARG A 85 12.65 12.82 -0.46
N ASN A 86 12.92 11.76 -1.21
CA ASN A 86 13.82 10.71 -0.79
C ASN A 86 15.14 10.76 -1.60
N ARG A 87 16.28 10.90 -0.91
CA ARG A 87 17.61 10.95 -1.55
C ARG A 87 17.96 9.66 -2.28
N GLY A 88 17.50 8.52 -1.79
CA GLY A 88 17.69 7.22 -2.44
C GLY A 88 16.77 6.99 -3.63
N LEU A 89 15.93 7.96 -3.98
CA LEU A 89 15.01 7.98 -5.13
C LEU A 89 15.23 9.24 -5.99
N ASP A 90 16.47 9.72 -6.07
CA ASP A 90 16.88 10.93 -6.82
C ASP A 90 16.06 12.18 -6.47
N GLY A 91 15.64 12.28 -5.20
CA GLY A 91 14.83 13.39 -4.69
C GLY A 91 13.34 13.32 -5.07
N ARG A 92 12.89 12.25 -5.73
CA ARG A 92 11.46 12.00 -5.99
C ARG A 92 10.76 11.59 -4.69
N ARG A 93 9.44 11.82 -4.64
CA ARG A 93 8.60 11.36 -3.54
C ARG A 93 8.14 9.93 -3.82
N PRO A 94 8.22 9.00 -2.85
CA PRO A 94 7.73 7.63 -3.02
C PRO A 94 6.27 7.58 -3.47
N ILE A 95 5.39 8.42 -2.94
CA ILE A 95 3.97 8.41 -3.33
C ILE A 95 3.75 8.69 -4.81
N ASP A 96 4.59 9.54 -5.44
CA ASP A 96 4.46 9.83 -6.87
C ASP A 96 4.92 8.66 -7.74
N LEU A 97 5.93 7.91 -7.27
CA LEU A 97 6.37 6.67 -7.91
C LEU A 97 5.29 5.59 -7.83
N LEU A 98 4.68 5.41 -6.65
CA LEU A 98 3.56 4.47 -6.46
C LEU A 98 2.37 4.82 -7.35
N ARG A 99 2.01 6.10 -7.45
CA ARG A 99 0.95 6.58 -8.36
C ARG A 99 1.27 6.33 -9.83
N ALA A 100 2.55 6.38 -10.20
CA ALA A 100 3.02 6.05 -11.55
C ALA A 100 3.10 4.53 -11.81
N GLY A 101 2.88 3.70 -10.79
CA GLY A 101 2.98 2.25 -10.88
C GLY A 101 4.40 1.70 -10.72
N ASP A 102 5.34 2.53 -10.29
CA ASP A 102 6.76 2.17 -10.09
C ASP A 102 6.97 1.65 -8.66
N PHE A 103 6.36 0.49 -8.38
CA PHE A 103 6.40 -0.15 -7.06
C PHE A 103 7.78 -0.73 -6.74
N GLU A 104 8.44 -1.34 -7.72
CA GLU A 104 9.75 -1.98 -7.54
C GLU A 104 10.80 -0.96 -7.07
N THR A 105 10.86 0.22 -7.69
CA THR A 105 11.81 1.27 -7.28
C THR A 105 11.60 1.70 -5.83
N VAL A 106 10.34 1.82 -5.39
CA VAL A 106 10.01 2.17 -4.02
C VAL A 106 10.37 1.03 -3.06
N LEU A 107 10.03 -0.21 -3.41
CA LEU A 107 10.36 -1.38 -2.60
C LEU A 107 11.87 -1.52 -2.40
N TYR A 108 12.67 -1.38 -3.46
CA TYR A 108 14.14 -1.41 -3.34
C TYR A 108 14.67 -0.30 -2.42
N ALA A 109 14.04 0.87 -2.38
CA ALA A 109 14.44 1.91 -1.44
C ALA A 109 14.09 1.56 0.01
N VAL A 110 12.97 0.87 0.26
CA VAL A 110 12.61 0.35 1.58
C VAL A 110 13.58 -0.74 2.03
N GLU A 111 13.92 -1.68 1.14
CA GLU A 111 14.90 -2.74 1.45
C GLU A 111 16.28 -2.16 1.79
N ARG A 112 16.75 -1.17 1.04
CA ARG A 112 18.00 -0.45 1.36
C ARG A 112 17.93 0.20 2.74
N LEU A 113 16.82 0.87 3.06
CA LEU A 113 16.59 1.47 4.37
C LEU A 113 16.70 0.43 5.49
N ARG A 114 16.07 -0.75 5.33
CA ARG A 114 16.13 -1.83 6.32
C ARG A 114 17.53 -2.43 6.44
N SER A 115 18.23 -2.61 5.32
CA SER A 115 19.60 -3.18 5.32
C SER A 115 20.67 -2.25 5.89
N GLY A 116 20.48 -0.93 5.79
CA GLY A 116 21.37 0.07 6.37
C GLY A 116 21.05 0.46 7.81
N ALA A 117 19.93 -0.05 8.36
CA ALA A 117 19.49 0.17 9.73
C ALA A 117 19.90 -0.98 10.69
N ALA A 118 20.67 -1.96 10.20
CA ALA A 118 21.19 -3.10 10.96
C ALA A 118 22.59 -2.82 11.54
#